data_AF-A0AA36AQB7-F1
#
_entry.id   AF-A0AA36AQB7-F1
#
_cell.length_a   1.000
_cell.length_b   1.000
_cell.length_c   1.000
_cell.angle_alpha   90.00
_cell.angle_beta   90.00
_cell.angle_gamma   90.00
#
_symmetry.space_group_name_H-M   'P 1'
#
loop_
_entity.id
_entity.type
_entity.pdbx_description
1 polymer ?
#
loop_
_entity_poly.entity_id
_entity_poly.type
_entity_poly.pdbx_seq_one_letter_code
_entity_poly.pdbx_strand_id
1 'polypeptide(L)'
;MNVIDKEGNTVNRIDKERNTVNRIEKGGNTVNRIDKERNTVNRIDKGGNTVNRIDKECNTVNRIDKEGNTVNRIDKEGNTVNRIDKEGNTVNRIDKECNTVNRIDKEGNTVNRIDK
;
A
#
# COMPACT_ATOMS: atom_id res chain seq x y z
N MET A 1 -14.87 7.17 3.46
CA MET A 1 -14.13 7.25 4.73
C MET A 1 -14.80 6.28 5.68
N ASN A 2 -14.04 5.40 6.34
CA ASN A 2 -14.40 4.86 7.65
C ASN A 2 -13.11 4.49 8.37
N VAL A 3 -12.82 5.22 9.44
CA VAL A 3 -11.67 5.11 10.33
C VAL A 3 -12.15 4.43 11.59
N ILE A 4 -11.34 3.58 12.22
CA ILE A 4 -11.60 3.12 13.58
C ILE A 4 -10.28 3.15 14.36
N ASP A 5 -10.37 3.65 15.58
CA ASP A 5 -9.38 3.83 16.63
C ASP A 5 -9.69 2.79 17.75
N LYS A 6 -9.72 3.13 19.04
CA LYS A 6 -8.58 3.18 19.95
C LYS A 6 -8.02 1.77 20.18
N GLU A 7 -7.34 1.21 19.19
CA GLU A 7 -6.67 -0.11 19.21
C GLU A 7 -7.39 -1.25 18.45
N GLY A 8 -8.43 -0.97 17.67
CA GLY A 8 -9.12 -1.93 16.78
C GLY A 8 -9.08 -1.52 15.29
N ASN A 9 -7.97 -0.97 14.83
CA ASN A 9 -8.06 0.07 13.82
C ASN A 9 -8.32 -0.41 12.39
N THR A 10 -9.37 0.13 11.76
CA THR A 10 -9.70 -0.14 10.34
C THR A 10 -9.94 1.16 9.58
N VAL A 11 -9.26 1.38 8.45
CA VAL A 11 -9.44 2.57 7.59
C VAL A 11 -9.86 2.17 6.18
N ASN A 12 -11.06 2.58 5.76
CA ASN A 12 -11.58 2.43 4.40
C ASN A 12 -11.69 3.79 3.71
N ARG A 13 -11.00 3.94 2.57
CA ARG A 13 -11.01 5.17 1.77
C ARG A 13 -11.25 4.87 0.30
N ILE A 14 -12.12 5.66 -0.31
CA ILE A 14 -12.36 5.65 -1.75
C ILE A 14 -12.15 7.08 -2.24
N ASP A 15 -11.11 7.30 -3.03
CA ASP A 15 -10.83 8.57 -3.68
C ASP A 15 -11.16 8.45 -5.17
N LYS A 16 -12.00 9.35 -5.67
CA LYS A 16 -12.42 9.36 -7.07
C LYS A 16 -11.60 10.29 -7.95
N GLU A 17 -10.94 11.29 -7.36
CA GLU A 17 -10.22 12.36 -8.06
C GLU A 17 -8.78 12.49 -7.52
N ARG A 18 -8.06 13.52 -7.98
CA ARG A 18 -6.71 13.88 -7.56
C ARG A 18 -6.61 14.23 -6.09
N ASN A 19 -5.91 13.39 -5.33
CA ASN A 19 -5.59 13.66 -3.94
C ASN A 19 -4.12 13.35 -3.62
N THR A 20 -3.60 14.07 -2.62
CA THR A 20 -2.37 13.69 -1.93
C THR A 20 -2.72 13.24 -0.53
N VAL A 21 -2.20 12.08 -0.13
CA VAL A 21 -2.46 11.51 1.19
C VAL A 21 -1.15 11.07 1.83
N ASN A 22 -0.91 11.58 3.04
CA ASN A 22 0.20 11.17 3.88
C ASN A 22 -0.35 10.50 5.13
N ARG A 23 0.16 9.32 5.48
CA ARG A 23 -0.28 8.59 6.67
C ARG A 23 0.88 7.92 7.40
N ILE A 24 0.85 7.99 8.72
CA ILE A 24 1.77 7.29 9.62
C ILE A 24 0.93 6.45 10.57
N GLU A 25 1.21 5.15 10.63
CA GLU A 25 0.48 4.20 11.46
C GLU A 25 1.43 3.45 12.40
N LYS A 26 0.91 3.13 13.58
CA LYS A 26 1.60 2.34 14.60
C LYS A 26 0.62 1.28 15.13
N GLY A 27 1.13 0.11 15.47
CA GLY A 27 0.31 -1.01 15.97
C GLY A 27 -0.43 -1.74 14.85
N GLY A 28 -1.33 -2.67 15.19
CA GLY A 28 -2.08 -3.45 14.21
C GLY A 28 -3.25 -2.67 13.61
N ASN A 29 -3.13 -2.25 12.35
CA ASN A 29 -4.20 -1.59 11.61
C ASN A 29 -4.55 -2.38 10.34
N THR A 30 -5.83 -2.38 9.97
CA THR A 30 -6.30 -2.83 8.66
C THR A 30 -6.69 -1.63 7.80
N VAL A 31 -6.25 -1.58 6.55
CA VAL A 31 -6.53 -0.45 5.66
C VAL A 31 -6.94 -0.93 4.29
N ASN A 32 -8.10 -0.51 3.82
CA ASN A 32 -8.50 -0.70 2.43
C ASN A 32 -8.61 0.65 1.72
N ARG A 33 -7.94 0.76 0.58
CA ARG A 33 -7.98 1.96 -0.24
C ARG A 33 -8.30 1.64 -1.69
N ILE A 34 -9.20 2.43 -2.27
CA ILE A 34 -9.52 2.39 -3.69
C ILE A 34 -9.33 3.78 -4.26
N ASP A 35 -8.38 3.92 -5.18
CA ASP A 35 -8.08 5.17 -5.88
C ASP A 35 -8.43 4.99 -7.37
N LYS A 36 -9.30 5.85 -7.89
CA LYS A 36 -9.73 5.76 -9.31
C LYS A 36 -8.82 6.56 -10.24
N GLU A 37 -8.48 7.78 -9.87
CA GLU A 37 -7.69 8.70 -10.70
C GLU A 37 -6.40 9.13 -9.99
N ARG A 38 -5.64 10.04 -10.60
CA ARG A 38 -4.25 10.42 -10.24
C ARG A 38 -4.05 10.79 -8.77
N ASN A 39 -3.61 9.85 -7.94
CA ASN A 39 -3.30 10.06 -6.53
C ASN A 39 -1.80 9.90 -6.21
N THR A 40 -1.35 10.69 -5.25
CA THR A 40 -0.03 10.52 -4.61
C THR A 40 -0.23 10.09 -3.17
N VAL A 41 0.42 9.00 -2.77
CA VAL A 41 0.28 8.45 -1.42
C VAL A 41 1.62 8.14 -0.82
N ASN A 42 1.90 8.74 0.33
CA ASN A 42 3.05 8.40 1.15
C ASN A 42 2.58 7.75 2.44
N ARG A 43 3.15 6.58 2.76
CA ARG A 43 2.74 5.82 3.93
C ARG A 43 3.91 5.24 4.70
N ILE A 44 3.85 5.35 6.02
CA ILE A 44 4.83 4.75 6.93
C ILE A 44 4.08 3.92 7.97
N ASP A 45 4.35 2.62 8.00
CA ASP A 45 3.72 1.67 8.91
C ASP A 45 4.74 1.04 9.87
N LYS A 46 4.38 0.98 11.15
CA LYS A 46 5.19 0.35 12.21
C LYS A 46 4.35 -0.70 12.95
N GLY A 47 4.82 -1.95 12.98
CA GLY A 47 4.08 -3.10 13.55
C GLY A 47 3.13 -3.75 12.55
N GLY A 48 2.44 -4.83 12.93
CA GLY A 48 1.72 -5.70 12.00
C GLY A 48 0.44 -5.10 11.39
N ASN A 49 0.56 -4.37 10.28
CA ASN A 49 -0.58 -3.82 9.54
C ASN A 49 -0.96 -4.68 8.34
N THR A 50 -2.25 -4.73 8.03
CA THR A 50 -2.77 -5.31 6.79
C THR A 50 -3.29 -4.22 5.88
N VAL A 51 -2.85 -4.20 4.64
CA VAL A 51 -3.26 -3.17 3.68
C VAL A 51 -3.65 -3.76 2.35
N ASN A 52 -4.87 -3.46 1.93
CA ASN A 52 -5.34 -3.75 0.58
C ASN A 52 -5.50 -2.45 -0.20
N ARG A 53 -4.91 -2.39 -1.38
CA ARG A 53 -5.00 -1.23 -2.25
C ARG A 53 -5.36 -1.61 -3.67
N ILE A 54 -6.29 -0.85 -4.24
CA ILE A 54 -6.68 -0.94 -5.64
C ILE A 54 -6.51 0.42 -6.27
N ASP A 55 -5.63 0.51 -7.25
CA ASP A 55 -5.32 1.74 -8.00
C ASP A 55 -5.67 1.51 -9.47
N LYS A 56 -6.56 2.34 -10.02
CA LYS A 56 -6.97 2.22 -11.43
C LYS A 56 -6.02 2.97 -12.37
N GLU A 57 -5.87 4.28 -12.20
CA GLU A 57 -5.11 5.12 -13.14
C GLU A 57 -4.04 5.97 -12.44
N CYS A 58 -2.84 5.99 -13.02
CA CYS A 58 -1.75 6.95 -12.79
C CYS A 58 -1.53 7.39 -11.33
N ASN A 59 -1.19 6.44 -10.45
CA ASN A 59 -0.89 6.71 -9.05
C ASN A 59 0.59 6.59 -8.73
N THR A 60 1.06 7.44 -7.81
CA THR A 60 2.39 7.34 -7.22
C THR A 60 2.27 6.95 -5.76
N VAL A 61 2.99 5.91 -5.36
CA VAL A 61 2.92 5.36 -4.00
C VAL A 61 4.31 5.14 -3.46
N ASN A 62 4.60 5.82 -2.35
CA ASN A 62 5.80 5.58 -1.57
C ASN A 62 5.41 4.95 -0.24
N ARG A 63 6.00 3.81 0.09
CA ARG A 63 5.67 3.06 1.30
C ARG A 63 6.91 2.59 2.04
N ILE A 64 6.88 2.74 3.36
CA ILE A 64 7.90 2.22 4.27
C ILE A 64 7.21 1.37 5.33
N ASP A 65 7.48 0.07 5.33
CA ASP A 65 6.94 -0.89 6.29
C ASP A 65 8.09 -1.47 7.13
N LYS A 66 7.92 -1.46 8.47
CA LYS A 66 8.97 -1.96 9.36
C LYS A 66 8.83 -3.45 9.69
N GLU A 67 7.72 -3.88 10.26
CA GLU A 67 7.65 -5.20 10.91
C GLU A 67 6.27 -5.82 10.73
N GLY A 68 6.22 -7.07 10.24
CA GLY A 68 5.02 -7.90 10.25
C GLY A 68 3.85 -7.42 9.38
N ASN A 69 4.10 -6.60 8.35
CA ASN A 69 3.03 -6.03 7.53
C ASN A 69 2.64 -6.95 6.37
N THR A 70 1.35 -7.06 6.11
CA THR A 70 0.82 -7.71 4.91
C THR A 70 0.24 -6.68 3.96
N VAL A 71 0.62 -6.75 2.69
CA VAL A 71 0.19 -5.79 1.68
C VAL A 71 -0.27 -6.51 0.42
N ASN A 72 -1.53 -6.32 0.07
CA ASN A 72 -2.09 -6.73 -1.20
C ASN A 72 -2.35 -5.50 -2.06
N ARG A 73 -1.85 -5.52 -3.29
CA ARG A 73 -1.99 -4.40 -4.21
C ARG A 73 -2.42 -4.86 -5.59
N ILE A 74 -3.38 -4.14 -6.16
CA ILE A 74 -3.82 -4.32 -7.54
C ILE A 74 -3.70 -2.98 -8.24
N ASP A 75 -2.83 -2.90 -9.24
CA ASP A 75 -2.58 -1.68 -10.02
C ASP A 75 -2.91 -1.95 -11.49
N LYS A 76 -3.67 -1.06 -12.14
CA LYS A 76 -4.07 -1.23 -13.54
C LYS A 76 -3.20 -0.48 -14.54
N GLU A 77 -3.13 0.85 -14.47
CA GLU A 77 -2.50 1.65 -15.54
C GLU A 77 -1.56 2.71 -14.97
N GLY A 78 -0.29 2.69 -15.41
CA GLY A 78 0.63 3.82 -15.27
C GLY A 78 1.03 4.17 -13.83
N ASN A 79 1.09 3.19 -12.93
CA ASN A 79 1.37 3.39 -11.51
C ASN A 79 2.86 3.26 -11.19
N THR A 80 3.37 4.16 -10.36
CA THR A 80 4.73 4.10 -9.81
C THR A 80 4.69 3.74 -8.33
N VAL A 81 5.51 2.77 -7.95
CA VAL A 81 5.55 2.26 -6.59
C VAL A 81 6.99 2.18 -6.10
N ASN A 82 7.29 2.93 -5.04
CA ASN A 82 8.53 2.79 -4.29
C ASN A 82 8.22 2.20 -2.92
N ARG A 83 8.90 1.11 -2.58
CA ARG A 83 8.66 0.41 -1.33
C ARG A 83 9.95 0.04 -0.61
N ILE A 84 9.95 0.23 0.70
CA ILE A 84 11.01 -0.20 1.61
C ILE A 84 10.38 -1.06 2.70
N ASP A 85 10.72 -2.35 2.72
CA ASP A 85 10.27 -3.30 3.73
C ASP A 85 11.46 -3.76 4.57
N LYS A 86 11.29 -3.85 5.89
CA LYS A 86 12.35 -4.38 6.77
C LYS A 86 12.15 -5.83 7.14
N GLU A 87 11.32 -6.15 8.13
CA GLU A 87 11.28 -7.49 8.73
C GLU A 87 9.89 -8.14 8.62
N GLY A 88 9.83 -9.39 8.16
CA GLY A 88 8.63 -10.22 8.24
C GLY A 88 7.42 -9.71 7.46
N ASN A 89 7.62 -8.92 6.41
CA ASN A 89 6.51 -8.36 5.63
C ASN A 89 6.15 -9.27 4.45
N THR A 90 4.85 -9.41 4.17
CA THR A 90 4.33 -10.15 3.02
C THR A 90 3.72 -9.19 2.02
N VAL A 91 4.04 -9.39 0.74
CA VAL A 91 3.59 -8.54 -0.35
C VAL A 91 3.01 -9.38 -1.47
N ASN A 92 1.74 -9.19 -1.77
CA ASN A 92 1.13 -9.71 -2.98
C ASN A 92 0.77 -8.56 -3.90
N ARG A 93 1.22 -8.65 -5.15
CA ARG A 93 0.99 -7.61 -6.14
C ARG A 93 0.48 -8.18 -7.43
N ILE A 94 -0.53 -7.53 -7.98
CA ILE A 94 -1.05 -7.78 -9.32
C ILE A 94 -0.95 -6.47 -10.08
N ASP A 95 -0.15 -6.45 -11.14
CA ASP A 95 0.01 -5.29 -12.02
C ASP A 95 -0.54 -5.59 -13.41
N LYS A 96 -1.06 -4.55 -14.04
CA LYS A 96 -1.24 -4.46 -15.50
C LYS A 96 -0.50 -3.23 -16.05
N GLU A 97 -0.21 -3.25 -17.34
CA GLU A 97 0.16 -2.10 -18.19
C GLU A 97 0.95 -0.92 -17.55
N CYS A 98 2.21 -0.78 -17.96
CA CYS A 98 3.05 0.41 -17.70
C CYS A 98 3.28 0.77 -16.22
N ASN A 99 3.34 -0.22 -15.31
CA ASN A 99 3.66 0.01 -13.90
C ASN A 99 5.16 -0.10 -13.62
N THR A 100 5.68 0.83 -12.82
CA THR A 100 7.08 0.84 -12.35
C THR A 100 7.15 0.52 -10.86
N VAL A 101 8.11 -0.32 -10.49
CA VAL A 101 8.29 -0.80 -9.11
C VAL A 101 9.75 -0.73 -8.70
N ASN A 102 10.03 0.04 -7.65
CA ASN A 102 11.31 0.00 -6.96
C ASN A 102 11.07 -0.55 -5.56
N ARG A 103 11.85 -1.56 -5.19
CA ARG A 103 11.71 -2.22 -3.89
C ARG A 103 13.06 -2.46 -3.22
N ILE A 104 13.10 -2.21 -1.93
CA ILE A 104 14.21 -2.52 -1.04
C ILE A 104 13.64 -3.35 0.10
N ASP A 105 14.12 -4.58 0.24
CA ASP A 105 13.69 -5.50 1.30
C ASP A 105 14.86 -5.86 2.21
N LYS A 106 14.57 -6.07 3.49
CA LYS A 106 15.48 -6.74 4.43
C LYS A 106 14.94 -8.14 4.80
N GLU A 107 15.35 -8.69 5.94
CA GLU A 107 15.14 -10.10 6.28
C GLU A 107 13.66 -10.54 6.40
N GLY A 108 13.39 -11.80 6.05
CA GLY A 108 12.11 -12.44 6.30
C GLY A 108 10.91 -11.92 5.48
N ASN A 109 11.15 -11.10 4.44
CA ASN A 109 10.07 -10.61 3.59
C ASN A 109 9.71 -11.61 2.49
N THR A 110 8.41 -11.77 2.24
CA THR A 110 7.88 -12.61 1.16
C THR A 110 7.18 -11.76 0.10
N VAL A 111 7.36 -12.13 -1.16
CA VAL A 111 6.90 -11.35 -2.31
C VAL A 111 6.27 -12.29 -3.32
N ASN A 112 5.03 -12.00 -3.69
CA ASN A 112 4.38 -12.58 -4.84
C ASN A 112 3.98 -11.46 -5.78
N ARG A 113 4.40 -11.57 -7.04
CA ARG A 113 4.09 -10.59 -8.09
C ARG A 113 3.54 -11.31 -9.30
N ILE A 114 2.40 -10.84 -9.77
CA ILE A 114 1.77 -11.28 -11.01
C ILE A 114 1.64 -10.05 -11.91
N ASP A 115 2.35 -10.07 -13.03
CA ASP A 115 2.24 -9.04 -14.05
C ASP A 115 1.47 -9.63 -15.25
N LYS A 116 0.49 -8.89 -15.79
CA LYS A 116 -0.26 -9.23 -17.00
C LYS A 116 -0.19 -8.11 -18.00
#